data_AF-A0A172WS41-F1
#
_entry.id   AF-A0A172WS41-F1
#
_cell.length_a   1.000
_cell.length_b   1.000
_cell.length_c   1.000
_cell.angle_alpha   90.00
_cell.angle_beta   90.00
_cell.angle_gamma   90.00
#
_symmetry.space_group_name_H-M   'P 1'
#
loop_
_entity.id
_entity.type
_entity.pdbx_description
1 polymer ?
#
loop_
_entity_poly.entity_id
_entity_poly.type
_entity_poly.pdbx_seq_one_letter_code
_entity_poly.pdbx_strand_id
1 'polypeptide(L)'
;MVALASRALDQVRRAEVKLAPELKGSRWALLKRAAHWYRKQIDSMHWLQRSGLKTARALRLKEALRQRYQARPAPDDAASLLDRWIS
;
A
#
# COMPACT_ATOMS: atom_id res chain seq x y z
N MET A 1 8.55 11.76 -2.22
CA MET A 1 8.56 10.55 -3.08
C MET A 1 7.41 9.55 -2.87
N VAL A 2 6.55 9.68 -1.84
CA VAL A 2 5.41 8.74 -1.62
C VAL A 2 4.22 8.97 -2.58
N ALA A 3 4.15 10.10 -3.29
CA ALA A 3 3.02 10.45 -4.15
C ALA A 3 2.80 9.48 -5.33
N LEU A 4 3.88 9.02 -5.97
CA LEU A 4 3.80 8.08 -7.09
C LEU A 4 3.27 6.71 -6.62
N ALA A 5 3.81 6.18 -5.52
CA ALA A 5 3.36 4.92 -4.93
C ALA A 5 1.88 5.00 -4.48
N SER A 6 1.45 6.15 -3.93
CA SER A 6 0.03 6.37 -3.59
C SER A 6 -0.88 6.40 -4.82
N ARG A 7 -0.43 6.97 -5.94
CA ARG A 7 -1.18 6.98 -7.20
C ARG A 7 -1.29 5.56 -7.79
N ALA A 8 -0.18 4.83 -7.83
CA ALA A 8 -0.16 3.44 -8.30
C ALA A 8 -1.08 2.54 -7.46
N LEU A 9 -1.05 2.68 -6.12
CA LEU A 9 -1.97 1.98 -5.22
C LEU A 9 -3.44 2.28 -5.53
N ASP A 10 -3.79 3.55 -5.79
CA ASP A 10 -5.17 3.89 -6.14
C ASP A 10 -5.59 3.34 -7.50
N GLN A 11 -4.69 3.24 -8.48
CA GLN A 11 -4.98 2.60 -9.77
C GLN A 11 -5.33 1.12 -9.59
N VAL A 12 -4.55 0.37 -8.79
CA VAL A 12 -4.83 -1.03 -8.47
C VAL A 12 -6.18 -1.17 -7.77
N ARG A 13 -6.43 -0.34 -6.75
CA ARG A 13 -7.71 -0.32 -6.02
C ARG A 13 -8.89 -0.03 -6.96
N ARG A 14 -8.76 0.91 -7.90
CA ARG A 14 -9.83 1.23 -8.87
C ARG A 14 -10.14 0.06 -9.79
N ALA A 15 -9.12 -0.67 -10.23
CA ALA A 15 -9.30 -1.85 -11.08
C ALA A 15 -10.03 -2.97 -10.31
N GLU A 16 -9.63 -3.24 -9.07
CA GLU A 16 -10.20 -4.33 -8.27
C GLU A 16 -11.55 -4.01 -7.63
N VAL A 17 -11.88 -2.72 -7.38
CA VAL A 17 -13.17 -2.30 -6.80
C VAL A 17 -14.38 -2.86 -7.57
N LYS A 18 -14.23 -3.09 -8.87
CA LYS A 18 -15.30 -3.63 -9.73
C LYS A 18 -15.66 -5.08 -9.39
N LEU A 19 -14.71 -5.84 -8.85
CA LEU A 19 -14.83 -7.26 -8.53
C LEU A 19 -14.86 -7.52 -7.01
N ALA A 20 -14.30 -6.61 -6.22
CA ALA A 20 -14.26 -6.65 -4.75
C ALA A 20 -14.93 -5.39 -4.17
N PRO A 21 -16.27 -5.38 -4.01
CA PRO A 21 -17.02 -4.22 -3.51
C PRO A 21 -16.63 -3.79 -2.09
N GLU A 22 -16.00 -4.66 -1.30
CA GLU A 22 -15.44 -4.40 0.02
C GLU A 22 -14.34 -3.32 -0.02
N LEU A 23 -13.72 -3.10 -1.20
CA LEU A 23 -12.78 -2.00 -1.40
C LEU A 23 -13.46 -0.63 -1.53
N LYS A 24 -14.79 -0.55 -1.65
CA LYS A 24 -15.52 0.71 -1.73
C LYS A 24 -15.35 1.51 -0.43
N GLY A 25 -15.00 2.79 -0.55
CA GLY A 25 -14.71 3.64 0.61
C GLY A 25 -13.31 3.46 1.23
N SER A 26 -12.50 2.50 0.78
CA SER A 26 -11.16 2.25 1.35
C SER A 26 -10.09 3.27 0.94
N ARG A 27 -10.35 4.12 -0.07
CA ARG A 27 -9.36 5.07 -0.66
C ARG A 27 -8.63 5.87 0.41
N TRP A 28 -9.36 6.51 1.32
CA TRP A 28 -8.75 7.37 2.33
C TRP A 28 -7.97 6.59 3.38
N ALA A 29 -8.42 5.38 3.74
CA ALA A 29 -7.67 4.52 4.65
C ALA A 29 -6.30 4.14 4.03
N LEU A 30 -6.29 3.83 2.73
CA LEU A 30 -5.08 3.45 1.99
C LEU A 30 -4.04 4.58 1.85
N LEU A 31 -4.46 5.85 1.92
CA LEU A 31 -3.55 7.00 1.86
C LEU A 31 -2.93 7.34 3.23
N LYS A 32 -3.64 7.03 4.31
CA LYS A 32 -3.22 7.32 5.69
C LYS A 32 -2.06 6.41 6.15
N ARG A 33 -1.44 6.80 7.26
CA ARG A 33 -0.59 5.92 8.07
C ARG A 33 -1.47 5.11 9.02
N ALA A 34 -1.03 3.90 9.36
CA ALA A 34 -1.76 3.02 10.28
C ALA A 34 -2.10 3.70 11.61
N ALA A 35 -1.17 4.53 12.13
CA ALA A 35 -1.35 5.32 13.35
C ALA A 35 -2.51 6.35 13.31
N HIS A 36 -3.04 6.66 12.12
CA HIS A 36 -4.12 7.65 11.94
C HIS A 36 -5.45 7.03 11.47
N TRP A 37 -5.56 5.71 11.55
CA TRP A 37 -6.81 5.02 11.26
C TRP A 37 -7.78 5.15 12.43
N TYR A 38 -9.04 5.46 12.11
CA TYR A 38 -10.14 5.28 13.07
C TYR A 38 -10.69 3.86 13.00
N ARG A 39 -11.51 3.45 13.97
CA ARG A 39 -11.94 2.05 14.15
C ARG A 39 -12.41 1.35 12.87
N LYS A 40 -13.36 1.93 12.12
CA LYS A 40 -13.85 1.30 10.88
C LYS A 40 -12.75 1.16 9.80
N GLN A 41 -11.75 2.04 9.78
CA GLN A 41 -10.60 1.91 8.88
C GLN A 41 -9.71 0.76 9.32
N ILE A 42 -9.50 0.57 10.62
CA ILE A 42 -8.74 -0.56 11.16
C ILE A 42 -9.41 -1.87 10.73
N ASP A 43 -10.72 -2.00 10.90
CA ASP A 43 -11.46 -3.22 10.54
C ASP A 43 -11.34 -3.49 9.03
N SER A 44 -11.52 -2.46 8.19
CA SER A 44 -11.37 -2.56 6.73
C SER A 44 -9.95 -2.96 6.32
N MET A 45 -8.93 -2.42 6.98
CA MET A 45 -7.52 -2.72 6.70
C MET A 45 -7.10 -4.09 7.22
N HIS A 46 -7.66 -4.51 8.35
CA HIS A 46 -7.46 -5.83 8.91
C HIS A 46 -7.99 -6.93 7.97
N TRP A 47 -9.18 -6.74 7.41
CA TRP A 47 -9.73 -7.60 6.37
C TRP A 47 -8.87 -7.54 5.09
N LEU A 48 -8.57 -6.34 4.59
CA LEU A 48 -7.81 -6.17 3.34
C LEU A 48 -6.46 -6.87 3.41
N GLN A 49 -5.72 -6.72 4.51
CA GLN A 49 -4.39 -7.32 4.65
C GLN A 49 -4.40 -8.85 4.59
N ARG A 50 -5.53 -9.47 4.95
CA ARG A 50 -5.75 -10.94 4.89
C ARG A 50 -6.40 -11.38 3.58
N SER A 51 -6.79 -10.45 2.74
CA SER A 51 -7.30 -10.77 1.41
C SER A 51 -6.16 -11.17 0.45
N GLY A 52 -6.50 -11.94 -0.57
CA GLY A 52 -5.62 -12.25 -1.71
C GLY A 52 -5.55 -11.13 -2.76
N LEU A 53 -6.10 -9.94 -2.47
CA LEU A 53 -6.23 -8.85 -3.45
C LEU A 53 -4.88 -8.19 -3.76
N LYS A 54 -4.72 -7.74 -5.01
CA LYS A 54 -3.53 -6.98 -5.44
C LYS A 54 -3.43 -5.65 -4.71
N THR A 55 -4.55 -5.07 -4.29
CA THR A 55 -4.60 -3.85 -3.47
C THR A 55 -3.91 -4.07 -2.12
N ALA A 56 -4.07 -5.25 -1.52
CA ALA A 56 -3.38 -5.60 -0.28
C ALA A 56 -1.87 -5.73 -0.51
N ARG A 57 -1.45 -6.37 -1.62
CA ARG A 57 -0.05 -6.46 -2.03
C ARG A 57 0.56 -5.07 -2.30
N ALA A 58 -0.17 -4.21 -3.01
CA ALA A 58 0.27 -2.84 -3.32
C ALA A 58 0.36 -1.95 -2.07
N LEU A 59 -0.53 -2.14 -1.07
CA LEU A 59 -0.44 -1.44 0.21
C LEU A 59 0.85 -1.81 0.95
N ARG A 60 1.17 -3.11 1.02
CA ARG A 60 2.45 -3.60 1.57
C ARG A 60 3.63 -3.00 0.82
N LEU A 61 3.53 -2.93 -0.52
CA LEU A 61 4.56 -2.34 -1.37
C LEU A 61 4.86 -0.88 -1.00
N LYS A 62 3.79 -0.08 -0.90
CA LYS A 62 3.87 1.34 -0.54
C LYS A 62 4.48 1.54 0.85
N GLU A 63 4.09 0.74 1.84
CA GLU A 63 4.61 0.88 3.20
C GLU A 63 6.07 0.44 3.33
N ALA A 64 6.50 -0.63 2.64
CA ALA A 64 7.92 -1.01 2.64
C ALA A 64 8.80 0.04 1.95
N LEU A 65 8.36 0.62 0.81
CA LEU A 65 9.05 1.76 0.20
C LEU A 65 9.17 2.93 1.17
N ARG A 66 8.08 3.26 1.87
CA ARG A 66 8.07 4.33 2.87
C ARG A 66 9.07 4.06 4.00
N GLN A 67 9.09 2.85 4.56
CA GLN A 67 10.04 2.47 5.61
C GLN A 67 11.48 2.63 5.14
N ARG A 68 11.80 2.19 3.92
CA ARG A 68 13.13 2.35 3.33
C ARG A 68 13.51 3.82 3.16
N TYR A 69 12.64 4.65 2.58
CA TYR A 69 12.93 6.09 2.46
C TYR A 69 13.09 6.79 3.83
N GLN A 70 12.36 6.35 4.86
CA GLN A 70 12.51 6.87 6.22
C GLN A 70 13.84 6.47 6.86
N ALA A 71 14.38 5.30 6.52
CA ALA A 71 15.68 4.82 7.00
C ALA A 71 16.88 5.53 6.36
N ARG A 72 16.66 6.41 5.36
CA ARG A 72 17.70 7.19 4.66
C ARG A 72 18.90 6.35 4.18
N PRO A 73 18.67 5.26 3.42
CA PRO A 73 19.74 4.40 2.93
C PRO A 73 20.63 5.15 1.92
N ALA A 74 21.86 4.67 1.77
CA ALA A 74 22.74 5.12 0.69
C ALA A 74 22.08 4.82 -0.68
N PRO A 75 22.35 5.63 -1.72
CA PRO A 75 21.70 5.48 -3.03
C PRO A 75 21.76 4.08 -3.65
N ASP A 76 22.85 3.35 -3.43
CA ASP A 76 23.11 2.02 -4.01
C ASP A 76 22.25 0.90 -3.41
N ASP A 77 21.72 1.09 -2.19
CA ASP A 77 20.86 0.10 -1.52
C ASP A 77 19.44 0.06 -2.13
N ALA A 78 18.96 1.17 -2.69
CA ALA A 78 17.57 1.28 -3.13
C ALA A 78 17.27 0.43 -4.37
N ALA A 79 18.21 0.34 -5.32
CA ALA A 79 18.04 -0.41 -6.57
C ALA A 79 18.11 -1.93 -6.35
N SER A 80 19.13 -2.41 -5.64
CA SER A 80 19.32 -3.83 -5.33
C SER A 80 18.16 -4.44 -4.54
N LEU A 81 17.48 -3.64 -3.71
CA LEU A 81 16.29 -4.06 -2.96
C LEU A 81 15.01 -4.09 -3.80
N LEU A 82 14.91 -3.26 -4.84
CA LEU A 82 13.79 -3.30 -5.79
C LEU A 82 13.85 -4.59 -6.62
N ASP A 83 15.03 -4.98 -7.09
CA ASP A 83 15.22 -6.22 -7.88
C ASP A 83 14.91 -7.49 -7.07
N ARG A 84 15.37 -7.56 -5.82
CA ARG A 84 15.07 -8.69 -4.92
C ARG A 84 13.57 -8.83 -4.62
N TRP A 85 12.79 -7.79 -4.85
CA TRP A 85 11.37 -7.73 -4.48
C TRP A 85 10.41 -7.86 -5.66
N ILE A 86 10.92 -7.66 -6.88
CA ILE A 86 10.23 -7.92 -8.15
C ILE A 86 10.39 -9.39 -8.58
N SER A 87 11.52 -10.03 -8.24
CA SER A 87 11.73 -11.49 -8.38
C SER A 87 10.86 -12.30 -7.41
#